data_AF-A0A7V8FWL6-F1
#
_entry.id   AF-A0A7V8FWL6-F1
#
_cell.length_a   1.000
_cell.length_b   1.000
_cell.length_c   1.000
_cell.angle_alpha   90.00
_cell.angle_beta   90.00
_cell.angle_gamma   90.00
#
_symmetry.space_group_name_H-M   'P 1'
#
loop_
_entity.id
_entity.type
_entity.pdbx_description
1 polymer ?
#
loop_
_entity_poly.entity_id
_entity_poly.type
_entity_poly.pdbx_seq_one_letter_code
_entity_poly.pdbx_strand_id
1 'polypeptide(L)'
;MAANELAPWINSAGENGYRNSMAEFQGDGKTIDFEFNFAGGYLRQSDVKAYLYDNTSGLTTDVSASLVWVGPNTVQYSPAIPDTQYIVIYRDSQKTGPMVDFTTNARMTEANLDLVAKQAIFVAAEMVDRFDAINSSSSDAIERSFTALTTAQAAQAQATAAVTTSNSAQTAAANALTNANSAVSVANNAQSVANGIDGKAQSALDNSVTAVNTANAANTTASGIDAKATAALSNSATAVTTANAASSAANTAVSTANAVQAIALQFLTSVPSSKVADAIYVAGYGLMRWVTRTGTGAYTGYEAEDVGMVQFETASSLNARAGFVSLTGDTISTSDTSSQALIAWARRCGLVVASGSYVVGAMNFGENGDGTLKLPDLRGVFPMFASADRAEGSFGAQSILSHTHTVTVDSAGAHTHSGATDSQGAHAHTYVSGSQGVGYQTGGASPVRENAYTSATSTDGAHAHNLSINTAGAHTHAATATSSGGIYNRPNNIAFVARMHK
;
A
#
# COMPACT_ATOMS: atom_id res chain seq x y z
N MET A 1 29.55 -47.33 108.96
CA MET A 1 29.37 -46.69 110.29
C MET A 1 29.34 -47.66 111.48
N ALA A 2 29.22 -48.99 111.31
CA ALA A 2 29.30 -49.92 112.46
C ALA A 2 30.74 -50.22 112.96
N ALA A 3 31.78 -49.86 112.19
CA ALA A 3 33.17 -50.25 112.49
C ALA A 3 33.77 -49.55 113.72
N ASN A 4 33.56 -48.25 113.90
CA ASN A 4 34.19 -47.49 115.00
C ASN A 4 33.61 -47.81 116.39
N GLU A 5 32.37 -48.30 116.48
CA GLU A 5 31.71 -48.58 117.76
C GLU A 5 32.08 -49.96 118.33
N LEU A 6 32.61 -50.86 117.49
CA LEU A 6 33.00 -52.23 117.86
C LEU A 6 34.50 -52.41 118.09
N ALA A 7 35.35 -51.53 117.54
CA ALA A 7 36.80 -51.59 117.65
C ALA A 7 37.37 -51.68 119.09
N PRO A 8 36.80 -51.00 120.12
CA PRO A 8 37.31 -51.13 121.49
C PRO A 8 36.99 -52.49 122.15
N TRP A 9 35.95 -53.17 121.70
CA TRP A 9 35.53 -54.48 122.23
C TRP A 9 36.30 -55.62 121.57
N ILE A 10 36.51 -55.53 120.25
CA ILE A 10 37.12 -56.58 119.43
C ILE A 10 38.55 -56.17 119.06
N ASN A 11 39.34 -55.81 120.08
CA ASN A 11 40.77 -55.61 119.87
C ASN A 11 41.45 -56.98 119.64
N SER A 12 41.71 -57.32 118.39
CA SER A 12 42.38 -58.56 117.97
C SER A 12 43.90 -58.56 118.22
N ALA A 13 44.47 -57.43 118.67
CA ALA A 13 45.87 -57.34 119.06
C ALA A 13 46.12 -58.03 120.41
N GLY A 14 47.01 -59.02 120.40
CA GLY A 14 47.68 -59.52 121.58
C GLY A 14 48.73 -58.52 122.09
N GLU A 15 49.52 -58.97 123.07
CA GLU A 15 50.59 -58.17 123.67
C GLU A 15 51.58 -57.67 122.59
N ASN A 16 51.78 -56.35 122.52
CA ASN A 16 52.59 -55.63 121.53
C ASN A 16 51.98 -55.42 120.11
N GLY A 17 50.67 -55.58 119.91
CA GLY A 17 50.01 -55.09 118.69
C GLY A 17 49.85 -56.11 117.55
N TYR A 18 50.35 -57.34 117.73
CA TYR A 18 50.22 -58.43 116.75
C TYR A 18 48.91 -59.20 116.93
N ARG A 19 48.31 -59.71 115.85
CA ARG A 19 47.12 -60.59 115.93
C ARG A 19 47.44 -61.87 116.74
N ASN A 20 46.47 -62.39 117.49
CA ASN A 20 46.71 -63.48 118.45
C ASN A 20 47.04 -64.84 117.82
N SER A 21 46.62 -65.05 116.57
CA SER A 21 46.61 -66.35 115.89
C SER A 21 47.05 -66.30 114.43
N MET A 22 47.42 -65.13 113.89
CA MET A 22 47.93 -65.02 112.53
C MET A 22 49.05 -63.98 112.41
N ALA A 23 49.92 -64.19 111.44
CA ALA A 23 50.97 -63.27 111.04
C ALA A 23 50.89 -63.07 109.51
N GLU A 24 50.94 -61.82 109.08
CA GLU A 24 50.77 -61.40 107.70
C GLU A 24 52.11 -60.85 107.20
N PHE A 25 52.65 -61.41 106.11
CA PHE A 25 53.92 -60.98 105.52
C PHE A 25 53.71 -60.58 104.08
N GLN A 26 54.09 -59.34 103.72
CA GLN A 26 54.08 -58.92 102.33
C GLN A 26 55.23 -59.61 101.59
N GLY A 27 54.96 -60.07 100.36
CA GLY A 27 56.03 -60.53 99.46
C GLY A 27 56.95 -59.38 99.03
N ASP A 28 58.17 -59.73 98.66
CA ASP A 28 59.20 -58.82 98.13
C ASP A 28 59.93 -59.42 96.90
N GLY A 29 59.43 -60.56 96.42
CA GLY A 29 60.02 -61.38 95.36
C GLY A 29 61.31 -62.12 95.74
N LYS A 30 61.71 -62.14 97.02
CA LYS A 30 63.04 -62.63 97.46
C LYS A 30 62.99 -63.48 98.73
N THR A 31 62.20 -63.07 99.72
CA THR A 31 62.05 -63.72 101.01
C THR A 31 61.27 -65.02 100.86
N ILE A 32 61.84 -66.10 101.40
CA ILE A 32 61.25 -67.45 101.41
C ILE A 32 61.09 -68.02 102.82
N ASP A 33 61.81 -67.50 103.81
CA ASP A 33 61.74 -67.92 105.21
C ASP A 33 60.93 -66.91 106.02
N PHE A 34 59.92 -67.39 106.73
CA PHE A 34 58.97 -66.57 107.49
C PHE A 34 58.97 -67.01 108.96
N GLU A 35 59.47 -66.13 109.82
CA GLU A 35 59.41 -66.28 111.28
C GLU A 35 58.08 -65.69 111.80
N PHE A 36 57.28 -66.51 112.48
CA PHE A 36 55.98 -66.13 113.00
C PHE A 36 55.89 -66.40 114.50
N ASN A 37 55.12 -65.60 115.23
CA ASN A 37 54.91 -65.79 116.67
C ASN A 37 53.43 -65.59 117.00
N PHE A 38 52.75 -66.65 117.44
CA PHE A 38 51.35 -66.58 117.88
C PHE A 38 51.28 -66.43 119.39
N ALA A 39 50.29 -65.71 119.90
CA ALA A 39 50.05 -65.59 121.33
C ALA A 39 49.83 -66.99 121.94
N GLY A 40 50.73 -67.37 122.87
CA GLY A 40 50.80 -68.70 123.50
C GLY A 40 51.41 -69.83 122.65
N GLY A 41 51.80 -69.58 121.40
CA GLY A 41 52.32 -70.56 120.44
C GLY A 41 51.23 -71.35 119.70
N TYR A 42 51.51 -72.62 119.38
CA TYR A 42 50.57 -73.55 118.73
C TYR A 42 50.48 -74.88 119.50
N LEU A 43 49.50 -75.73 119.18
CA LEU A 43 49.29 -77.03 119.84
C LEU A 43 50.09 -78.13 119.14
N ARG A 44 50.02 -78.17 117.80
CA ARG A 44 50.83 -79.02 116.92
C ARG A 44 51.20 -78.22 115.67
N GLN A 45 52.29 -78.59 114.99
CA GLN A 45 52.67 -77.97 113.71
C GLN A 45 51.60 -78.12 112.63
N SER A 46 50.81 -79.20 112.64
CA SER A 46 49.66 -79.41 111.75
C SER A 46 48.50 -78.43 111.98
N ASP A 47 48.48 -77.75 113.12
CA ASP A 47 47.49 -76.72 113.43
C ASP A 47 47.96 -75.32 112.96
N VAL A 48 49.12 -75.22 112.29
CA VAL A 48 49.56 -74.01 111.59
C VAL A 48 49.34 -74.21 110.09
N LYS A 49 48.71 -73.22 109.47
CA LYS A 49 48.27 -73.19 108.07
C LYS A 49 48.73 -71.90 107.42
N ALA A 50 48.69 -71.83 106.09
CA ALA A 50 48.92 -70.57 105.39
C ALA A 50 48.11 -70.46 104.09
N TYR A 51 47.78 -69.23 103.72
CA TYR A 51 47.28 -68.91 102.39
C TYR A 51 48.04 -67.71 101.81
N LEU A 52 48.14 -67.67 100.49
CA LEU A 52 48.50 -66.45 99.76
C LEU A 52 47.25 -65.59 99.55
N TYR A 53 47.37 -64.28 99.72
CA TYR A 53 46.36 -63.28 99.39
C TYR A 53 46.88 -62.36 98.29
N ASP A 54 46.16 -62.29 97.17
CA ASP A 54 46.50 -61.42 96.06
C ASP A 54 45.76 -60.08 96.18
N ASN A 55 46.53 -58.99 96.36
CA ASN A 55 45.98 -57.66 96.63
C ASN A 55 45.40 -56.96 95.38
N THR A 56 45.58 -57.56 94.18
CA THR A 56 45.05 -57.01 92.91
C THR A 56 43.69 -57.62 92.57
N SER A 57 43.54 -58.93 92.81
CA SER A 57 42.33 -59.69 92.51
C SER A 57 41.43 -59.95 93.74
N GLY A 58 41.96 -59.80 94.95
CA GLY A 58 41.27 -60.12 96.20
C GLY A 58 41.11 -61.64 96.45
N LEU A 59 41.86 -62.49 95.75
CA LEU A 59 41.75 -63.94 95.84
C LEU A 59 42.70 -64.52 96.92
N THR A 60 42.24 -65.58 97.59
CA THR A 60 43.06 -66.37 98.51
C THR A 60 43.37 -67.76 97.92
N THR A 61 44.59 -68.25 98.15
CA THR A 61 45.04 -69.59 97.73
C THR A 61 45.69 -70.32 98.90
N ASP A 62 45.15 -71.47 99.31
CA ASP A 62 45.74 -72.29 100.38
C ASP A 62 47.11 -72.84 99.96
N VAL A 63 48.13 -72.58 100.78
CA VAL A 63 49.51 -73.07 100.60
C VAL A 63 50.02 -73.85 101.82
N SER A 64 49.14 -74.23 102.75
CA SER A 64 49.48 -74.92 104.01
C SER A 64 50.33 -76.18 103.79
N ALA A 65 50.04 -76.95 102.74
CA ALA A 65 50.79 -78.17 102.38
C ALA A 65 52.15 -77.89 101.70
N SER A 66 52.44 -76.64 101.35
CA SER A 66 53.70 -76.21 100.72
C SER A 66 54.69 -75.59 101.72
N LEU A 67 54.34 -75.52 103.01
CA LEU A 67 55.21 -75.02 104.06
C LEU A 67 56.24 -76.08 104.49
N VAL A 68 57.52 -75.69 104.53
CA VAL A 68 58.61 -76.53 105.06
C VAL A 68 59.09 -75.95 106.39
N TRP A 69 59.03 -76.72 107.48
CA TRP A 69 59.47 -76.24 108.78
C TRP A 69 61.01 -76.23 108.87
N VAL A 70 61.58 -75.04 109.11
CA VAL A 70 63.04 -74.82 109.26
C VAL A 70 63.46 -74.45 110.68
N GLY A 71 62.50 -74.07 111.52
CA GLY A 71 62.68 -73.83 112.96
C GLY A 71 61.37 -74.05 113.73
N PRO A 72 61.36 -73.96 115.08
CA PRO A 72 60.14 -74.14 115.86
C PRO A 72 59.08 -73.06 115.57
N ASN A 73 59.49 -71.86 115.16
CA ASN A 73 58.61 -70.73 114.83
C ASN A 73 58.89 -70.18 113.42
N THR A 74 59.45 -71.01 112.53
CA THR A 74 59.93 -70.57 111.21
C THR A 74 59.58 -71.58 110.14
N VAL A 75 58.87 -71.12 109.11
CA VAL A 75 58.50 -71.92 107.93
C VAL A 75 59.05 -71.29 106.66
N GLN A 76 59.47 -72.14 105.73
CA GLN A 76 59.90 -71.78 104.40
C GLN A 76 58.77 -72.03 103.39
N TYR A 77 58.58 -71.11 102.46
CA TYR A 77 57.71 -71.24 101.29
C TYR A 77 58.49 -70.86 100.03
N SER A 78 58.42 -71.70 99.00
CA SER A 78 59.14 -71.50 97.73
C SER A 78 58.22 -71.83 96.55
N PRO A 79 58.20 -71.02 95.47
CA PRO A 79 59.05 -69.86 95.20
C PRO A 79 58.74 -68.64 96.06
N ALA A 80 59.64 -67.63 96.04
CA ALA A 80 59.44 -66.37 96.75
C ALA A 80 58.20 -65.61 96.25
N ILE A 81 57.49 -64.96 97.17
CA ILE A 81 56.17 -64.37 96.94
C ILE A 81 56.31 -62.97 96.30
N PRO A 82 55.56 -62.65 95.23
CA PRO A 82 55.56 -61.31 94.63
C PRO A 82 55.08 -60.20 95.56
N ASP A 83 55.49 -58.96 95.30
CA ASP A 83 55.10 -57.75 96.05
C ASP A 83 53.61 -57.41 95.98
N THR A 84 52.90 -57.94 94.97
CA THR A 84 51.44 -57.87 94.83
C THR A 84 50.68 -58.84 95.74
N GLN A 85 51.37 -59.69 96.49
CA GLN A 85 50.77 -60.75 97.32
C GLN A 85 51.30 -60.74 98.76
N TYR A 86 50.49 -61.28 99.67
CA TYR A 86 50.85 -61.53 101.06
C TYR A 86 50.81 -63.04 101.32
N ILE A 87 51.68 -63.57 102.17
CA ILE A 87 51.45 -64.85 102.85
C ILE A 87 50.90 -64.58 104.24
N VAL A 88 49.77 -65.20 104.56
CA VAL A 88 49.15 -65.16 105.87
C VAL A 88 49.34 -66.53 106.51
N ILE A 89 50.17 -66.59 107.54
CA ILE A 89 50.44 -67.80 108.33
C ILE A 89 49.58 -67.73 109.58
N TYR A 90 48.75 -68.73 109.83
CA TYR A 90 47.72 -68.68 110.87
C TYR A 90 47.54 -70.01 111.59
N ARG A 91 47.05 -69.92 112.82
CA ARG A 91 46.67 -71.07 113.64
C ARG A 91 45.22 -71.47 113.33
N ASP A 92 44.97 -72.75 113.21
CA ASP A 92 43.64 -73.35 113.08
C ASP A 92 43.57 -74.61 113.93
N SER A 93 43.51 -74.40 115.25
CA SER A 93 43.41 -75.46 116.25
C SER A 93 42.20 -76.36 115.99
N GLN A 94 42.28 -77.67 116.24
CA GLN A 94 41.14 -78.55 116.01
C GLN A 94 39.90 -78.18 116.86
N LYS A 95 38.72 -78.25 116.25
CA LYS A 95 37.42 -77.82 116.83
C LYS A 95 36.40 -78.96 116.93
N THR A 96 36.79 -80.17 116.53
CA THR A 96 35.93 -81.37 116.43
C THR A 96 35.77 -82.15 117.74
N GLY A 97 36.58 -81.83 118.76
CA GLY A 97 36.55 -82.44 120.08
C GLY A 97 37.71 -81.92 120.95
N PRO A 98 37.73 -82.25 122.25
CA PRO A 98 38.88 -81.91 123.10
C PRO A 98 40.12 -82.71 122.67
N MET A 99 41.31 -82.13 122.81
CA MET A 99 42.59 -82.83 122.55
C MET A 99 42.90 -83.91 123.57
N VAL A 100 42.28 -83.86 124.75
CA VAL A 100 42.31 -84.91 125.76
C VAL A 100 40.88 -85.37 126.04
N ASP A 101 40.60 -86.64 125.81
CA ASP A 101 39.36 -87.28 126.23
C ASP A 101 39.52 -87.89 127.62
N PHE A 102 38.80 -87.35 128.61
CA PHE A 102 38.86 -87.80 130.00
C PHE A 102 37.80 -88.87 130.26
N THR A 103 38.16 -90.14 130.05
CA THR A 103 37.30 -91.28 130.41
C THR A 103 37.27 -91.53 131.91
N THR A 104 36.26 -92.25 132.40
CA THR A 104 36.23 -92.74 133.80
C THR A 104 37.52 -93.50 134.14
N ASN A 105 38.10 -93.21 135.31
CA ASN A 105 39.41 -93.70 135.79
C ASN A 105 40.65 -93.24 134.99
N ALA A 106 40.54 -92.32 134.03
CA ALA A 106 41.70 -91.68 133.41
C ALA A 106 42.48 -90.84 134.43
N ARG A 107 43.81 -90.80 134.31
CA ARG A 107 44.65 -89.91 135.14
C ARG A 107 44.53 -88.47 134.65
N MET A 108 43.98 -87.61 135.49
CA MET A 108 44.05 -86.16 135.31
C MET A 108 45.46 -85.68 135.65
N THR A 109 46.14 -85.06 134.69
CA THR A 109 47.46 -84.44 134.85
C THR A 109 47.38 -82.96 134.49
N GLU A 110 48.25 -82.15 135.07
CA GLU A 110 48.40 -80.73 134.75
C GLU A 110 48.56 -80.51 133.24
N ALA A 111 49.49 -81.21 132.59
CA ALA A 111 49.70 -81.14 131.15
C ALA A 111 48.44 -81.44 130.31
N ASN A 112 47.56 -82.34 130.77
CA ASN A 112 46.32 -82.65 130.07
C ASN A 112 45.24 -81.56 130.29
N LEU A 113 45.19 -80.97 131.48
CA LEU A 113 44.28 -79.85 131.78
C LEU A 113 44.71 -78.58 131.02
N ASP A 114 46.00 -78.27 131.05
CA ASP A 114 46.61 -77.17 130.30
C ASP A 114 46.38 -77.32 128.80
N LEU A 115 46.50 -78.54 128.24
CA LEU A 115 46.28 -78.77 126.81
C LEU A 115 44.84 -78.45 126.39
N VAL A 116 43.84 -78.86 127.19
CA VAL A 116 42.43 -78.56 126.93
C VAL A 116 42.11 -77.08 127.15
N ALA A 117 42.64 -76.45 128.21
CA ALA A 117 42.48 -75.02 128.46
C ALA A 117 43.10 -74.17 127.34
N LYS A 118 44.32 -74.53 126.90
CA LYS A 118 45.04 -73.88 125.81
C LYS A 118 44.34 -74.05 124.46
N GLN A 119 43.77 -75.22 124.19
CA GLN A 119 42.91 -75.44 123.02
C GLN A 119 41.70 -74.48 123.03
N ALA A 120 41.01 -74.34 124.17
CA ALA A 120 39.86 -73.44 124.28
C ALA A 120 40.25 -71.96 124.07
N ILE A 121 41.34 -71.50 124.70
CA ILE A 121 41.88 -70.14 124.52
C ILE A 121 42.25 -69.89 123.06
N PHE A 122 42.90 -70.85 122.39
CA PHE A 122 43.32 -70.70 121.00
C PHE A 122 42.14 -70.65 120.03
N VAL A 123 41.13 -71.51 120.21
CA VAL A 123 39.91 -71.48 119.41
C VAL A 123 39.18 -70.14 119.58
N ALA A 124 39.13 -69.58 120.79
CA ALA A 124 38.55 -68.26 121.04
C ALA A 124 39.36 -67.14 120.34
N ALA A 125 40.69 -67.13 120.49
CA ALA A 125 41.57 -66.16 119.84
C ALA A 125 41.46 -66.20 118.30
N GLU A 126 41.44 -67.41 117.71
CA GLU A 126 41.24 -67.62 116.27
C GLU A 126 39.88 -67.10 115.77
N MET A 127 38.83 -67.14 116.60
CA MET A 127 37.52 -66.57 116.24
C MET A 127 37.50 -65.04 116.33
N VAL A 128 38.13 -64.44 117.34
CA VAL A 128 38.26 -62.97 117.47
C VAL A 128 39.00 -62.41 116.26
N ASP A 129 40.16 -62.97 115.95
CA ASP A 129 41.01 -62.56 114.83
C ASP A 129 40.31 -62.67 113.47
N ARG A 130 39.53 -63.74 113.24
CA ARG A 130 38.73 -63.91 112.01
C ARG A 130 37.52 -62.98 111.96
N PHE A 131 36.85 -62.73 113.09
CA PHE A 131 35.69 -61.84 113.15
C PHE A 131 36.08 -60.38 112.85
N ASP A 132 37.22 -59.93 113.37
CA ASP A 132 37.78 -58.62 113.10
C ASP A 132 38.10 -58.41 111.60
N ALA A 133 38.75 -59.40 110.96
CA ALA A 133 39.02 -59.37 109.52
C ALA A 133 37.72 -59.28 108.67
N ILE A 134 36.68 -60.02 109.05
CA ILE A 134 35.36 -59.98 108.38
C ILE A 134 34.69 -58.61 108.56
N ASN A 135 34.74 -58.01 109.76
CA ASN A 135 34.16 -56.69 110.00
C ASN A 135 34.88 -55.58 109.24
N SER A 136 36.22 -55.63 109.18
CA SER A 136 37.04 -54.67 108.43
C SER A 136 36.70 -54.71 106.92
N SER A 137 36.72 -55.90 106.31
CA SER A 137 36.34 -56.07 104.89
C SER A 137 34.88 -55.68 104.59
N SER A 138 33.96 -55.92 105.53
CA SER A 138 32.56 -55.49 105.41
C SER A 138 32.41 -53.96 105.43
N SER A 139 33.27 -53.26 106.18
CA SER A 139 33.28 -51.79 106.22
C SER A 139 33.78 -51.19 104.90
N ASP A 140 34.87 -51.71 104.34
CA ASP A 140 35.37 -51.31 103.02
C ASP A 140 34.34 -51.55 101.91
N ALA A 141 33.69 -52.72 101.91
CA ALA A 141 32.65 -53.04 100.94
C ALA A 141 31.47 -52.04 100.96
N ILE A 142 31.09 -51.53 102.15
CA ILE A 142 30.07 -50.50 102.30
C ILE A 142 30.56 -49.15 101.75
N GLU A 143 31.79 -48.75 102.05
CA GLU A 143 32.36 -47.48 101.58
C GLU A 143 32.52 -47.45 100.06
N ARG A 144 33.02 -48.54 99.46
CA ARG A 144 33.11 -48.72 98.01
C ARG A 144 31.73 -48.70 97.34
N SER A 145 30.73 -49.32 97.97
CA SER A 145 29.34 -49.29 97.48
C SER A 145 28.72 -47.88 97.52
N PHE A 146 28.99 -47.13 98.60
CA PHE A 146 28.54 -45.73 98.72
C PHE A 146 29.19 -44.85 97.66
N THR A 147 30.51 -44.95 97.49
CA THR A 147 31.26 -44.21 96.47
C THR A 147 30.74 -44.51 95.06
N ALA A 148 30.50 -45.79 94.73
CA ALA A 148 29.93 -46.19 93.45
C ALA A 148 28.52 -45.59 93.21
N LEU A 149 27.66 -45.57 94.24
CA LEU A 149 26.33 -44.97 94.17
C LEU A 149 26.41 -43.44 93.92
N THR A 150 27.28 -42.73 94.64
CA THR A 150 27.50 -41.29 94.43
C THR A 150 28.02 -41.00 93.02
N THR A 151 28.97 -41.80 92.51
CA THR A 151 29.46 -41.68 91.12
C THR A 151 28.34 -41.92 90.10
N ALA A 152 27.50 -42.93 90.30
CA ALA A 152 26.36 -43.22 89.42
C ALA A 152 25.32 -42.08 89.41
N GLN A 153 25.02 -41.49 90.57
CA GLN A 153 24.13 -40.32 90.68
C GLN A 153 24.70 -39.09 89.96
N ALA A 154 26.00 -38.83 90.08
CA ALA A 154 26.67 -37.74 89.35
C ALA A 154 26.61 -37.95 87.83
N ALA A 155 26.85 -39.17 87.35
CA ALA A 155 26.72 -39.52 85.93
C ALA A 155 25.27 -39.35 85.42
N GLN A 156 24.26 -39.74 86.21
CA GLN A 156 22.85 -39.54 85.87
C GLN A 156 22.48 -38.04 85.77
N ALA A 157 23.00 -37.21 86.68
CA ALA A 157 22.79 -35.76 86.63
C ALA A 157 23.42 -35.14 85.37
N GLN A 158 24.64 -35.55 85.00
CA GLN A 158 25.29 -35.11 83.76
C GLN A 158 24.52 -35.55 82.50
N ALA A 159 24.02 -36.80 82.45
CA ALA A 159 23.19 -37.28 81.36
C ALA A 159 21.89 -36.46 81.22
N THR A 160 21.24 -36.13 82.35
CA THR A 160 20.05 -35.28 82.36
C THR A 160 20.34 -33.88 81.83
N ALA A 161 21.46 -33.27 82.26
CA ALA A 161 21.89 -31.97 81.75
C ALA A 161 22.18 -32.01 80.23
N ALA A 162 22.84 -33.05 79.73
CA ALA A 162 23.10 -33.24 78.30
C ALA A 162 21.80 -33.36 77.48
N VAL A 163 20.80 -34.10 77.97
CA VAL A 163 19.47 -34.18 77.34
C VAL A 163 18.79 -32.82 77.31
N THR A 164 18.84 -32.04 78.40
CA THR A 164 18.32 -30.66 78.42
C THR A 164 19.01 -29.78 77.37
N THR A 165 20.34 -29.79 77.29
CA THR A 165 21.09 -29.04 76.27
C THR A 165 20.72 -29.46 74.85
N SER A 166 20.57 -30.76 74.59
CA SER A 166 20.14 -31.30 73.29
C SER A 166 18.74 -30.81 72.89
N ASN A 167 17.79 -30.78 73.83
CA ASN A 167 16.44 -30.29 73.57
C ASN A 167 16.41 -28.77 73.28
N SER A 168 17.23 -27.99 73.98
CA SER A 168 17.42 -26.56 73.68
C SER A 168 18.05 -26.35 72.28
N ALA A 169 19.04 -27.15 71.90
CA ALA A 169 19.66 -27.08 70.57
C ALA A 169 18.67 -27.46 69.45
N GLN A 170 17.84 -28.49 69.65
CA GLN A 170 16.79 -28.87 68.71
C GLN A 170 15.74 -27.76 68.54
N THR A 171 15.36 -27.08 69.63
CA THR A 171 14.44 -25.93 69.60
C THR A 171 15.06 -24.76 68.82
N ALA A 172 16.34 -24.45 69.06
CA ALA A 172 17.05 -23.41 68.31
C ALA A 172 17.13 -23.73 66.80
N ALA A 173 17.38 -24.99 66.43
CA ALA A 173 17.39 -25.43 65.03
C ALA A 173 16.01 -25.31 64.37
N ALA A 174 14.92 -25.66 65.07
CA ALA A 174 13.55 -25.50 64.56
C ALA A 174 13.19 -24.01 64.33
N ASN A 175 13.61 -23.13 65.22
CA ASN A 175 13.45 -21.68 65.06
C ASN A 175 14.26 -21.15 63.86
N ALA A 176 15.50 -21.61 63.68
CA ALA A 176 16.34 -21.25 62.53
C ALA A 176 15.72 -21.70 61.19
N LEU A 177 15.17 -22.92 61.13
CA LEU A 177 14.44 -23.43 59.96
C LEU A 177 13.19 -22.59 59.66
N THR A 178 12.44 -22.18 60.68
CA THR A 178 11.26 -21.32 60.54
C THR A 178 11.63 -19.94 59.97
N ASN A 179 12.72 -19.35 60.46
CA ASN A 179 13.25 -18.09 59.95
C ASN A 179 13.73 -18.21 58.49
N ALA A 180 14.40 -19.32 58.14
CA ALA A 180 14.83 -19.59 56.76
C ALA A 180 13.63 -19.73 55.81
N ASN A 181 12.58 -20.46 56.19
CA ASN A 181 11.36 -20.59 55.40
C ASN A 181 10.64 -19.25 55.21
N SER A 182 10.63 -18.40 56.25
CA SER A 182 10.10 -17.03 56.16
C SER A 182 10.91 -16.17 55.18
N ALA A 183 12.25 -16.26 55.22
CA ALA A 183 13.14 -15.54 54.30
C ALA A 183 12.94 -15.98 52.85
N VAL A 184 12.77 -17.29 52.58
CA VAL A 184 12.44 -17.81 51.25
C VAL A 184 11.09 -17.29 50.75
N SER A 185 10.08 -17.22 51.61
CA SER A 185 8.77 -16.64 51.27
C SER A 185 8.87 -15.16 50.88
N VAL A 186 9.64 -14.38 51.63
CA VAL A 186 9.93 -12.96 51.32
C VAL A 186 10.67 -12.83 49.98
N ALA A 187 11.67 -13.66 49.72
CA ALA A 187 12.42 -13.66 48.45
C ALA A 187 11.53 -14.00 47.24
N ASN A 188 10.65 -14.99 47.36
CA ASN A 188 9.69 -15.36 46.30
C ASN A 188 8.69 -14.23 46.03
N ASN A 189 8.22 -13.53 47.07
CA ASN A 189 7.34 -12.37 46.90
C ASN A 189 8.08 -11.20 46.21
N ALA A 190 9.33 -10.92 46.61
CA ALA A 190 10.17 -9.93 45.96
C ALA A 190 10.43 -10.25 44.48
N GLN A 191 10.66 -11.52 44.13
CA GLN A 191 10.78 -11.98 42.74
C GLN A 191 9.48 -11.74 41.95
N SER A 192 8.32 -12.05 42.54
CA SER A 192 7.01 -11.80 41.92
C SER A 192 6.78 -10.30 41.64
N VAL A 193 7.15 -9.43 42.59
CA VAL A 193 7.12 -7.97 42.41
C VAL A 193 8.07 -7.53 41.30
N ALA A 194 9.30 -8.06 41.23
CA ALA A 194 10.25 -7.74 40.18
C ALA A 194 9.74 -8.12 38.79
N ASN A 195 9.20 -9.33 38.63
CA ASN A 195 8.57 -9.79 37.38
C ASN A 195 7.38 -8.90 36.98
N GLY A 196 6.59 -8.43 37.95
CA GLY A 196 5.49 -7.49 37.73
C GLY A 196 5.95 -6.07 37.33
N ILE A 197 7.14 -5.65 37.75
CA ILE A 197 7.77 -4.39 37.32
C ILE A 197 8.30 -4.54 35.88
N ASP A 198 8.97 -5.65 35.57
CA ASP A 198 9.49 -5.96 34.23
C ASP A 198 8.38 -5.97 33.17
N GLY A 199 7.28 -6.67 33.42
CA GLY A 199 6.12 -6.66 32.50
C GLY A 199 5.50 -5.27 32.31
N LYS A 200 5.52 -4.40 33.33
CA LYS A 200 5.09 -3.00 33.20
C LYS A 200 6.08 -2.16 32.40
N ALA A 201 7.38 -2.41 32.57
CA ALA A 201 8.43 -1.73 31.82
C ALA A 201 8.36 -2.10 30.33
N GLN A 202 8.16 -3.38 29.99
CA GLN A 202 7.91 -3.83 28.62
C GLN A 202 6.66 -3.17 28.02
N SER A 203 5.54 -3.15 28.77
CA SER A 203 4.31 -2.47 28.33
C SER A 203 4.53 -0.97 28.07
N ALA A 204 5.36 -0.30 28.87
CA ALA A 204 5.72 1.10 28.66
C ALA A 204 6.60 1.30 27.41
N LEU A 205 7.51 0.36 27.13
CA LEU A 205 8.34 0.36 25.93
C LEU A 205 7.49 0.16 24.67
N ASP A 206 6.56 -0.80 24.67
CA ASP A 206 5.66 -1.08 23.54
C ASP A 206 4.74 0.12 23.23
N ASN A 207 4.24 0.78 24.28
CA ASN A 207 3.49 2.04 24.17
C ASN A 207 4.36 3.17 23.59
N SER A 208 5.64 3.26 23.99
CA SER A 208 6.58 4.24 23.46
C SER A 208 6.87 4.02 21.96
N VAL A 209 7.09 2.77 21.54
CA VAL A 209 7.24 2.39 20.12
C VAL A 209 5.99 2.77 19.31
N THR A 210 4.79 2.51 19.87
CA THR A 210 3.51 2.88 19.24
C THR A 210 3.35 4.40 19.11
N ALA A 211 3.76 5.17 20.12
CA ALA A 211 3.76 6.63 20.07
C ALA A 211 4.75 7.18 19.01
N VAL A 212 5.95 6.61 18.91
CA VAL A 212 6.95 6.97 17.88
C VAL A 212 6.42 6.68 16.47
N ASN A 213 5.80 5.52 16.25
CA ASN A 213 5.18 5.19 14.96
C ASN A 213 4.05 6.17 14.59
N THR A 214 3.24 6.57 15.58
CA THR A 214 2.18 7.58 15.41
C THR A 214 2.77 8.95 15.05
N ALA A 215 3.85 9.37 15.72
CA ALA A 215 4.55 10.62 15.42
C ALA A 215 5.18 10.61 14.02
N ASN A 216 5.76 9.50 13.58
CA ASN A 216 6.31 9.35 12.22
C ASN A 216 5.23 9.43 11.14
N ALA A 217 4.05 8.84 11.38
CA ALA A 217 2.90 8.96 10.48
C ALA A 217 2.35 10.41 10.42
N ALA A 218 2.31 11.10 11.56
CA ALA A 218 1.95 12.52 11.62
C ALA A 218 2.95 13.40 10.87
N ASN A 219 4.26 13.16 11.04
CA ASN A 219 5.32 13.87 10.32
C ASN A 219 5.21 13.67 8.80
N THR A 220 4.96 12.43 8.35
CA THR A 220 4.73 12.12 6.93
C THR A 220 3.52 12.88 6.38
N THR A 221 2.44 12.96 7.15
CA THR A 221 1.23 13.72 6.80
C THR A 221 1.53 15.21 6.69
N ALA A 222 2.28 15.77 7.64
CA ALA A 222 2.69 17.18 7.63
C ALA A 222 3.58 17.52 6.42
N SER A 223 4.56 16.69 6.09
CA SER A 223 5.39 16.84 4.88
C SER A 223 4.54 16.79 3.59
N GLY A 224 3.53 15.92 3.55
CA GLY A 224 2.58 15.86 2.44
C GLY A 224 1.66 17.09 2.32
N ILE A 225 1.35 17.76 3.43
CA ILE A 225 0.61 19.04 3.45
C ILE A 225 1.50 20.17 2.95
N ASP A 226 2.76 20.24 3.41
CA ASP A 226 3.73 21.27 3.00
C ASP A 226 4.03 21.22 1.49
N ALA A 227 4.21 20.02 0.93
CA ALA A 227 4.35 19.82 -0.51
C ALA A 227 3.12 20.31 -1.30
N LYS A 228 1.90 20.06 -0.80
CA LYS A 228 0.65 20.56 -1.40
C LYS A 228 0.52 22.08 -1.29
N ALA A 229 0.93 22.67 -0.17
CA ALA A 229 0.93 24.12 0.03
C ALA A 229 1.91 24.81 -0.94
N THR A 230 3.09 24.24 -1.12
CA THR A 230 4.09 24.71 -2.09
C THR A 230 3.56 24.61 -3.53
N ALA A 231 2.92 23.50 -3.91
CA ALA A 231 2.27 23.35 -5.22
C ALA A 231 1.13 24.37 -5.43
N ALA A 232 0.31 24.63 -4.40
CA ALA A 232 -0.75 25.64 -4.45
C ALA A 232 -0.18 27.06 -4.62
N LEU A 233 0.93 27.38 -3.94
CA LEU A 233 1.64 28.65 -4.10
C LEU A 233 2.19 28.82 -5.53
N SER A 234 2.81 27.77 -6.10
CA SER A 234 3.30 27.77 -7.49
C SER A 234 2.15 27.94 -8.52
N ASN A 235 1.03 27.26 -8.30
CA ASN A 235 -0.17 27.41 -9.14
C ASN A 235 -0.74 28.82 -9.06
N SER A 236 -0.77 29.42 -7.86
CA SER A 236 -1.19 30.81 -7.65
C SER A 236 -0.28 31.80 -8.40
N ALA A 237 1.04 31.63 -8.31
CA ALA A 237 1.99 32.45 -9.07
C ALA A 237 1.78 32.34 -10.59
N THR A 238 1.56 31.12 -11.09
CA THR A 238 1.22 30.88 -12.51
C THR A 238 -0.07 31.58 -12.91
N ALA A 239 -1.12 31.48 -12.08
CA ALA A 239 -2.41 32.14 -12.33
C ALA A 239 -2.29 33.67 -12.38
N VAL A 240 -1.49 34.27 -11.49
CA VAL A 240 -1.17 35.72 -11.51
C VAL A 240 -0.44 36.09 -12.81
N THR A 241 0.55 35.30 -13.24
CA THR A 241 1.23 35.50 -14.54
C THR A 241 0.24 35.45 -15.71
N THR A 242 -0.66 34.47 -15.74
CA THR A 242 -1.71 34.36 -16.76
C THR A 242 -2.67 35.55 -16.76
N ALA A 243 -3.11 36.01 -15.58
CA ALA A 243 -3.99 37.17 -15.45
C ALA A 243 -3.32 38.47 -15.96
N ASN A 244 -2.04 38.67 -15.66
CA ASN A 244 -1.26 39.82 -16.15
C ASN A 244 -1.10 39.78 -17.68
N ALA A 245 -0.87 38.59 -18.25
CA ALA A 245 -0.83 38.41 -19.71
C ALA A 245 -2.20 38.72 -20.37
N ALA A 246 -3.30 38.25 -19.78
CA ALA A 246 -4.66 38.53 -20.25
C ALA A 246 -4.99 40.03 -20.18
N SER A 247 -4.62 40.72 -19.10
CA SER A 247 -4.78 42.18 -18.98
C SER A 247 -3.98 42.94 -20.05
N SER A 248 -2.75 42.51 -20.34
CA SER A 248 -1.91 43.09 -21.39
C SER A 248 -2.52 42.91 -22.80
N ALA A 249 -3.09 41.73 -23.07
CA ALA A 249 -3.81 41.45 -24.31
C ALA A 249 -5.08 42.32 -24.44
N ALA A 250 -5.84 42.50 -23.35
CA ALA A 250 -7.02 43.37 -23.33
C ALA A 250 -6.68 44.84 -23.61
N ASN A 251 -5.61 45.38 -23.00
CA ASN A 251 -5.13 46.74 -23.26
C ASN A 251 -4.70 46.93 -24.73
N THR A 252 -4.11 45.89 -25.33
CA THR A 252 -3.75 45.88 -26.75
C THR A 252 -5.00 45.93 -27.63
N ALA A 253 -6.02 45.12 -27.33
CA ALA A 253 -7.28 45.09 -28.06
C ALA A 253 -8.05 46.42 -27.99
N VAL A 254 -8.10 47.07 -26.82
CA VAL A 254 -8.71 48.42 -26.65
C VAL A 254 -7.97 49.44 -27.51
N SER A 255 -6.63 49.40 -27.53
CA SER A 255 -5.82 50.30 -28.35
C SER A 255 -6.12 50.14 -29.84
N THR A 256 -6.28 48.89 -30.32
CA THR A 256 -6.70 48.59 -31.70
C THR A 256 -8.10 49.12 -32.01
N ALA A 257 -9.08 48.91 -31.13
CA ALA A 257 -10.45 49.38 -31.33
C ALA A 257 -10.54 50.91 -31.43
N ASN A 258 -9.82 51.63 -30.57
CA ASN A 258 -9.75 53.09 -30.60
C ASN A 258 -9.14 53.62 -31.91
N ALA A 259 -8.12 52.94 -32.44
CA ALA A 259 -7.51 53.31 -33.73
C ALA A 259 -8.49 53.17 -34.91
N VAL A 260 -9.36 52.15 -34.91
CA VAL A 260 -10.39 51.95 -35.96
C VAL A 260 -11.47 53.04 -35.91
N GLN A 261 -11.85 53.50 -34.71
CA GLN A 261 -12.87 54.55 -34.55
C GLN A 261 -12.44 55.91 -35.17
N ALA A 262 -11.13 56.20 -35.19
CA ALA A 262 -10.59 57.49 -35.66
C ALA A 262 -10.65 57.71 -37.19
N ILE A 263 -11.00 56.69 -37.97
CA ILE A 263 -10.96 56.69 -39.46
C ILE A 263 -12.32 56.35 -40.11
N ALA A 264 -13.41 56.39 -39.35
CA ALA A 264 -14.75 56.08 -39.85
C ALA A 264 -15.40 57.21 -40.68
N LEU A 265 -16.07 56.83 -41.78
CA LEU A 265 -16.84 57.75 -42.64
C LEU A 265 -18.07 58.30 -41.90
N GLN A 266 -18.35 59.59 -42.00
CA GLN A 266 -19.49 60.22 -41.32
C GLN A 266 -20.81 59.98 -42.07
N PHE A 267 -21.83 59.49 -41.35
CA PHE A 267 -23.19 59.30 -41.86
C PHE A 267 -24.10 60.42 -41.37
N LEU A 268 -24.71 61.16 -42.30
CA LEU A 268 -25.52 62.34 -42.05
C LEU A 268 -26.92 62.23 -42.69
N THR A 269 -27.89 62.96 -42.17
CA THR A 269 -29.29 62.95 -42.64
C THR A 269 -29.67 64.13 -43.54
N SER A 270 -28.80 65.11 -43.67
CA SER A 270 -28.93 66.27 -44.56
C SER A 270 -27.56 66.70 -45.07
N VAL A 271 -27.54 67.42 -46.19
CA VAL A 271 -26.32 67.98 -46.78
C VAL A 271 -25.89 69.20 -45.94
N PRO A 272 -24.69 69.22 -45.33
CA PRO A 272 -24.26 70.36 -44.53
C PRO A 272 -23.93 71.58 -45.41
N SER A 273 -24.23 72.78 -44.91
CA SER A 273 -23.91 74.06 -45.56
C SER A 273 -22.44 74.48 -45.44
N SER A 274 -21.64 73.74 -44.66
CA SER A 274 -20.21 73.96 -44.45
C SER A 274 -19.45 72.63 -44.42
N LYS A 275 -18.13 72.67 -44.63
CA LYS A 275 -17.30 71.48 -44.66
C LYS A 275 -17.21 70.85 -43.26
N VAL A 276 -17.51 69.56 -43.16
CA VAL A 276 -17.39 68.75 -41.92
C VAL A 276 -16.45 67.55 -42.08
N ALA A 277 -16.26 67.06 -43.32
CA ALA A 277 -15.24 66.11 -43.73
C ALA A 277 -14.92 66.32 -45.22
N ASP A 278 -13.91 65.63 -45.76
CA ASP A 278 -13.65 65.60 -47.20
C ASP A 278 -14.69 64.76 -47.96
N ALA A 279 -15.11 63.65 -47.36
CA ALA A 279 -16.17 62.76 -47.84
C ALA A 279 -17.16 62.45 -46.71
N ILE A 280 -18.45 62.43 -47.05
CA ILE A 280 -19.55 62.07 -46.16
C ILE A 280 -20.52 61.13 -46.88
N TYR A 281 -21.28 60.35 -46.13
CA TYR A 281 -22.47 59.68 -46.65
C TYR A 281 -23.72 60.42 -46.16
N VAL A 282 -24.57 60.88 -47.08
CA VAL A 282 -25.85 61.53 -46.76
C VAL A 282 -27.00 60.62 -47.16
N ALA A 283 -27.90 60.34 -46.22
CA ALA A 283 -29.10 59.55 -46.50
C ALA A 283 -29.91 60.18 -47.64
N GLY A 284 -30.19 59.40 -48.69
CA GLY A 284 -30.89 59.84 -49.90
C GLY A 284 -30.00 60.38 -51.02
N TYR A 285 -28.84 60.98 -50.69
CA TYR A 285 -27.87 61.53 -51.66
C TYR A 285 -26.60 60.69 -51.81
N GLY A 286 -26.42 59.61 -51.03
CA GLY A 286 -25.29 58.70 -51.15
C GLY A 286 -23.96 59.31 -50.71
N LEU A 287 -22.88 58.94 -51.39
CA LEU A 287 -21.54 59.47 -51.12
C LEU A 287 -21.39 60.87 -51.73
N MET A 288 -21.01 61.83 -50.89
CA MET A 288 -20.79 63.21 -51.30
C MET A 288 -19.39 63.68 -50.90
N ARG A 289 -18.75 64.46 -51.78
CA ARG A 289 -17.42 65.06 -51.55
C ARG A 289 -17.52 66.57 -51.45
N TRP A 290 -16.76 67.16 -50.54
CA TRP A 290 -16.67 68.62 -50.49
C TRP A 290 -15.82 69.13 -51.67
N VAL A 291 -16.37 70.06 -52.45
CA VAL A 291 -15.66 70.70 -53.57
C VAL A 291 -15.72 72.22 -53.47
N THR A 292 -14.70 72.84 -54.05
CA THR A 292 -14.64 74.28 -54.31
C THR A 292 -14.21 74.45 -55.77
N ARG A 293 -15.13 74.92 -56.62
CA ARG A 293 -14.95 75.13 -58.07
C ARG A 293 -15.16 76.61 -58.40
N THR A 294 -14.30 77.19 -59.23
CA THR A 294 -14.34 78.59 -59.66
C THR A 294 -14.52 78.72 -61.18
N GLY A 295 -14.95 79.89 -61.66
CA GLY A 295 -15.21 80.15 -63.08
C GLY A 295 -16.64 79.79 -63.54
N THR A 296 -16.81 79.44 -64.81
CA THR A 296 -18.12 79.04 -65.36
C THR A 296 -18.63 77.78 -64.67
N GLY A 297 -19.79 77.87 -64.02
CA GLY A 297 -20.28 76.79 -63.16
C GLY A 297 -19.50 76.67 -61.84
N ALA A 298 -19.14 77.82 -61.23
CA ALA A 298 -18.62 77.87 -59.87
C ALA A 298 -19.61 77.30 -58.85
N TYR A 299 -19.08 76.55 -57.88
CA TYR A 299 -19.86 75.91 -56.81
C TYR A 299 -18.94 75.61 -55.63
N THR A 300 -19.43 75.81 -54.41
CA THR A 300 -18.73 75.40 -53.19
C THR A 300 -19.74 74.73 -52.26
N GLY A 301 -19.46 73.47 -51.90
CA GLY A 301 -20.40 72.63 -51.17
C GLY A 301 -20.12 71.15 -51.38
N TYR A 302 -21.00 70.31 -50.87
CA TYR A 302 -20.97 68.88 -51.16
C TYR A 302 -21.66 68.58 -52.50
N GLU A 303 -20.89 68.13 -53.49
CA GLU A 303 -21.45 67.47 -54.67
C GLU A 303 -21.44 65.95 -54.47
N ALA A 304 -22.44 65.26 -54.99
CA ALA A 304 -22.39 63.82 -55.12
C ALA A 304 -21.34 63.41 -56.17
N GLU A 305 -20.76 62.21 -56.02
CA GLU A 305 -19.71 61.71 -56.93
C GLU A 305 -20.18 61.59 -58.39
N ASP A 306 -21.46 61.29 -58.59
CA ASP A 306 -22.16 61.02 -59.85
C ASP A 306 -23.01 62.20 -60.35
N VAL A 307 -22.81 63.42 -59.83
CA VAL A 307 -23.53 64.62 -60.27
C VAL A 307 -23.43 64.81 -61.79
N GLY A 308 -24.58 65.02 -62.45
CA GLY A 308 -24.65 65.16 -63.89
C GLY A 308 -24.60 63.87 -64.71
N MET A 309 -24.37 62.70 -64.09
CA MET A 309 -24.42 61.42 -64.80
C MET A 309 -25.87 61.05 -65.14
N VAL A 310 -26.09 60.58 -66.39
CA VAL A 310 -27.37 60.01 -66.81
C VAL A 310 -27.51 58.61 -66.24
N GLN A 311 -28.49 58.42 -65.37
CA GLN A 311 -28.86 57.13 -64.81
C GLN A 311 -30.09 56.56 -65.52
N PHE A 312 -30.05 55.25 -65.78
CA PHE A 312 -31.17 54.48 -66.33
C PHE A 312 -31.92 53.81 -65.18
N GLU A 313 -33.06 54.36 -64.77
CA GLU A 313 -33.82 53.83 -63.63
C GLU A 313 -35.08 53.07 -64.07
N THR A 314 -35.31 51.91 -63.43
CA THR A 314 -36.56 51.15 -63.50
C THR A 314 -37.53 51.62 -62.42
N ALA A 315 -38.26 52.70 -62.69
CA ALA A 315 -39.27 53.24 -61.78
C ALA A 315 -40.64 53.35 -62.46
N SER A 316 -41.70 52.93 -61.77
CA SER A 316 -43.09 53.04 -62.23
C SER A 316 -43.69 54.45 -62.05
N SER A 317 -42.97 55.36 -61.40
CA SER A 317 -43.36 56.76 -61.22
C SER A 317 -42.42 57.71 -62.01
N LEU A 318 -43.01 58.76 -62.59
CA LEU A 318 -42.25 59.84 -63.24
C LEU A 318 -41.48 60.71 -62.24
N ASN A 319 -41.86 60.67 -60.96
CA ASN A 319 -41.24 61.41 -59.88
C ASN A 319 -39.86 60.84 -59.54
N ALA A 320 -38.83 61.69 -59.58
CA ALA A 320 -37.47 61.32 -59.23
C ALA A 320 -37.32 60.94 -57.75
N ARG A 321 -36.37 60.04 -57.45
CA ARG A 321 -35.91 59.75 -56.08
C ARG A 321 -35.32 61.02 -55.45
N ALA A 322 -35.32 61.12 -54.12
CA ALA A 322 -34.58 62.19 -53.41
C ALA A 322 -33.14 62.29 -53.93
N GLY A 323 -32.66 63.51 -54.16
CA GLY A 323 -31.38 63.79 -54.82
C GLY A 323 -31.42 63.78 -56.35
N PHE A 324 -32.45 63.26 -57.01
CA PHE A 324 -32.49 63.12 -58.48
C PHE A 324 -33.51 64.05 -59.16
N VAL A 325 -33.35 64.23 -60.47
CA VAL A 325 -34.31 64.85 -61.39
C VAL A 325 -34.57 63.94 -62.59
N SER A 326 -35.76 64.04 -63.20
CA SER A 326 -36.14 63.30 -64.40
C SER A 326 -35.79 64.10 -65.67
N LEU A 327 -35.18 63.45 -66.67
CA LEU A 327 -34.76 64.07 -67.92
C LEU A 327 -35.90 64.03 -68.96
N THR A 328 -36.99 64.70 -68.59
CA THR A 328 -38.30 64.69 -69.25
C THR A 328 -38.69 66.05 -69.84
N GLY A 329 -37.76 67.01 -69.88
CA GLY A 329 -38.01 68.38 -70.34
C GLY A 329 -38.63 69.30 -69.29
N ASP A 330 -38.72 68.85 -68.03
CA ASP A 330 -39.24 69.63 -66.91
C ASP A 330 -38.30 70.77 -66.51
N THR A 331 -38.81 71.72 -65.73
CA THR A 331 -38.09 72.94 -65.36
C THR A 331 -37.72 72.93 -63.88
N ILE A 332 -36.45 73.24 -63.56
CA ILE A 332 -35.94 73.40 -62.18
C ILE A 332 -35.61 74.86 -61.87
N SER A 333 -35.68 75.24 -60.60
CA SER A 333 -35.30 76.59 -60.14
C SER A 333 -33.78 76.70 -60.01
N THR A 334 -33.19 77.82 -60.45
CA THR A 334 -31.74 78.04 -60.28
C THR A 334 -31.33 78.42 -58.86
N SER A 335 -32.28 78.68 -57.96
CA SER A 335 -32.01 79.00 -56.55
C SER A 335 -32.17 77.81 -55.60
N ASP A 336 -32.74 76.69 -56.04
CA ASP A 336 -32.87 75.45 -55.25
C ASP A 336 -31.47 74.91 -54.87
N THR A 337 -31.13 74.98 -53.59
CA THR A 337 -29.85 74.51 -53.04
C THR A 337 -29.57 73.05 -53.36
N SER A 338 -30.61 72.21 -53.48
CA SER A 338 -30.49 70.80 -53.85
C SER A 338 -30.26 70.56 -55.34
N SER A 339 -30.27 71.61 -56.18
CA SER A 339 -29.97 71.54 -57.62
C SER A 339 -28.70 72.31 -58.02
N GLN A 340 -28.05 73.02 -57.08
CA GLN A 340 -26.93 73.92 -57.41
C GLN A 340 -25.69 73.18 -57.91
N ALA A 341 -25.42 71.97 -57.39
CA ALA A 341 -24.30 71.15 -57.83
C ALA A 341 -24.47 70.73 -59.30
N LEU A 342 -25.67 70.26 -59.68
CA LEU A 342 -26.01 69.94 -61.07
C LEU A 342 -26.05 71.14 -62.01
N ILE A 343 -26.62 72.27 -61.60
CA ILE A 343 -26.63 73.48 -62.46
C ILE A 343 -25.20 73.97 -62.70
N ALA A 344 -24.35 73.95 -61.67
CA ALA A 344 -22.94 74.27 -61.80
C ALA A 344 -22.20 73.26 -62.70
N TRP A 345 -22.54 71.97 -62.62
CA TRP A 345 -22.04 70.94 -63.53
C TRP A 345 -22.47 71.20 -64.99
N ALA A 346 -23.75 71.46 -65.25
CA ALA A 346 -24.27 71.66 -66.60
C ALA A 346 -23.66 72.90 -67.27
N ARG A 347 -23.51 74.00 -66.52
CA ARG A 347 -22.83 75.23 -66.97
C ARG A 347 -21.35 74.98 -67.28
N ARG A 348 -20.64 74.23 -66.42
CA ARG A 348 -19.23 73.90 -66.59
C ARG A 348 -18.98 72.96 -67.78
N CYS A 349 -19.90 72.07 -68.08
CA CYS A 349 -19.84 71.19 -69.25
C CYS A 349 -20.32 71.86 -70.55
N GLY A 350 -20.72 73.15 -70.52
CA GLY A 350 -21.20 73.88 -71.68
C GLY A 350 -22.56 73.41 -72.21
N LEU A 351 -23.32 72.65 -71.42
CA LEU A 351 -24.60 72.04 -71.83
C LEU A 351 -25.80 73.00 -71.67
N VAL A 352 -25.60 74.16 -71.04
CA VAL A 352 -26.64 75.20 -70.91
C VAL A 352 -26.67 76.05 -72.19
N VAL A 353 -27.84 76.13 -72.80
CA VAL A 353 -28.11 76.88 -74.04
C VAL A 353 -29.28 77.85 -73.81
N ALA A 354 -29.37 78.92 -74.61
CA ALA A 354 -30.55 79.78 -74.61
C ALA A 354 -31.81 78.97 -74.99
N SER A 355 -32.97 79.31 -74.41
CA SER A 355 -34.23 78.56 -74.62
C SER A 355 -34.57 78.32 -76.11
N GLY A 356 -34.30 79.28 -77.00
CA GLY A 356 -34.49 79.14 -78.46
C GLY A 356 -33.54 78.17 -79.18
N SER A 357 -32.51 77.65 -78.50
CA SER A 357 -31.56 76.64 -78.98
C SER A 357 -31.71 75.29 -78.25
N TYR A 358 -32.71 75.17 -77.38
CA TYR A 358 -33.08 73.90 -76.74
C TYR A 358 -33.62 72.91 -77.78
N VAL A 359 -33.17 71.66 -77.75
CA VAL A 359 -33.57 70.62 -78.71
C VAL A 359 -34.05 69.39 -77.95
N VAL A 360 -35.30 68.99 -78.19
CA VAL A 360 -35.83 67.72 -77.64
C VAL A 360 -34.98 66.57 -78.18
N GLY A 361 -34.52 65.71 -77.27
CA GLY A 361 -33.62 64.60 -77.54
C GLY A 361 -32.13 64.95 -77.55
N ALA A 362 -31.75 66.22 -77.36
CA ALA A 362 -30.38 66.63 -77.09
C ALA A 362 -30.10 66.66 -75.58
N MET A 363 -28.85 66.46 -75.18
CA MET A 363 -28.37 66.72 -73.81
C MET A 363 -28.08 68.22 -73.64
N ASN A 364 -29.10 69.06 -73.77
CA ASN A 364 -28.95 70.48 -73.47
C ASN A 364 -30.01 70.98 -72.48
N PHE A 365 -29.59 71.95 -71.67
CA PHE A 365 -30.42 72.58 -70.65
C PHE A 365 -30.85 73.95 -71.17
N GLY A 366 -32.15 74.20 -71.26
CA GLY A 366 -32.68 75.46 -71.79
C GLY A 366 -32.76 76.53 -70.70
N GLU A 367 -31.94 77.58 -70.79
CA GLU A 367 -32.03 78.73 -69.89
C GLU A 367 -33.18 79.63 -70.33
N ASN A 368 -34.24 79.70 -69.51
CA ASN A 368 -35.51 80.37 -69.84
C ASN A 368 -35.47 81.89 -69.60
N GLY A 369 -34.44 82.40 -68.92
CA GLY A 369 -34.28 83.83 -68.61
C GLY A 369 -35.11 84.34 -67.43
N ASP A 370 -35.89 83.48 -66.78
CA ASP A 370 -36.82 83.78 -65.67
C ASP A 370 -36.34 83.29 -64.30
N GLY A 371 -35.08 82.86 -64.18
CA GLY A 371 -34.53 82.19 -62.99
C GLY A 371 -34.78 80.68 -62.95
N THR A 372 -35.25 80.10 -64.06
CA THR A 372 -35.42 78.65 -64.21
C THR A 372 -34.55 78.06 -65.34
N LEU A 373 -34.23 76.78 -65.19
CA LEU A 373 -33.47 75.99 -66.14
C LEU A 373 -34.29 74.78 -66.56
N LYS A 374 -34.57 74.66 -67.85
CA LYS A 374 -35.24 73.50 -68.45
C LYS A 374 -34.25 72.34 -68.57
N LEU A 375 -34.62 71.18 -68.06
CA LEU A 375 -33.84 69.95 -68.16
C LEU A 375 -33.85 69.39 -69.60
N PRO A 376 -32.85 68.58 -69.98
CA PRO A 376 -32.92 67.74 -71.18
C PRO A 376 -34.20 66.90 -71.21
N ASP A 377 -34.78 66.70 -72.40
CA ASP A 377 -35.85 65.74 -72.64
C ASP A 377 -35.31 64.60 -73.50
N LEU A 378 -35.06 63.45 -72.89
CA LEU A 378 -34.41 62.30 -73.54
C LEU A 378 -35.39 61.17 -73.84
N ARG A 379 -36.70 61.43 -73.74
CA ARG A 379 -37.74 60.42 -74.01
C ARG A 379 -37.66 59.95 -75.46
N GLY A 380 -37.58 58.64 -75.65
CA GLY A 380 -37.50 58.02 -76.98
C GLY A 380 -36.12 58.10 -77.66
N VAL A 381 -35.09 58.62 -76.98
CA VAL A 381 -33.71 58.65 -77.47
C VAL A 381 -32.97 57.38 -77.08
N PHE A 382 -32.23 56.80 -78.04
CA PHE A 382 -31.26 55.76 -77.74
C PHE A 382 -29.87 56.40 -77.52
N PRO A 383 -29.16 56.10 -76.41
CA PRO A 383 -27.87 56.71 -76.13
C PRO A 383 -26.81 56.25 -77.13
N MET A 384 -26.02 57.20 -77.62
CA MET A 384 -24.84 56.97 -78.46
C MET A 384 -23.69 57.80 -77.89
N PHE A 385 -22.49 57.24 -77.85
CA PHE A 385 -21.28 57.99 -77.49
C PHE A 385 -20.94 59.00 -78.60
N ALA A 386 -20.37 60.15 -78.20
CA ALA A 386 -19.92 61.16 -79.15
C ALA A 386 -18.85 60.60 -80.11
N SER A 387 -18.77 61.16 -81.31
CA SER A 387 -17.79 60.81 -82.34
C SER A 387 -17.28 62.06 -83.06
N ALA A 388 -16.26 61.93 -83.91
CA ALA A 388 -15.71 63.06 -84.67
C ALA A 388 -16.79 63.83 -85.48
N ASP A 389 -17.77 63.11 -86.01
CA ASP A 389 -18.88 63.65 -86.81
C ASP A 389 -20.14 63.97 -85.98
N ARG A 390 -20.13 63.75 -84.66
CA ARG A 390 -21.29 63.94 -83.78
C ARG A 390 -20.87 64.46 -82.39
N ALA A 391 -21.04 65.76 -82.19
CA ALA A 391 -20.74 66.45 -80.94
C ALA A 391 -21.46 65.86 -79.72
N GLU A 392 -20.84 65.97 -78.55
CA GLU A 392 -21.43 65.55 -77.28
C GLU A 392 -22.78 66.24 -77.04
N GLY A 393 -23.76 65.47 -76.58
CA GLY A 393 -25.12 65.95 -76.34
C GLY A 393 -25.98 66.24 -77.58
N SER A 394 -25.47 66.08 -78.81
CA SER A 394 -26.28 66.33 -80.02
C SER A 394 -27.35 65.27 -80.29
N PHE A 395 -28.54 65.69 -80.72
CA PHE A 395 -29.57 64.79 -81.24
C PHE A 395 -29.23 64.32 -82.66
N GLY A 396 -29.60 63.08 -82.99
CA GLY A 396 -29.40 62.48 -84.31
C GLY A 396 -30.57 61.58 -84.69
N ALA A 397 -31.10 61.77 -85.89
CA ALA A 397 -32.24 61.01 -86.39
C ALA A 397 -31.85 59.58 -86.82
N GLN A 398 -32.83 58.67 -86.77
CA GLN A 398 -32.69 57.29 -87.21
C GLN A 398 -32.43 57.16 -88.72
N SER A 399 -31.59 56.20 -89.13
CA SER A 399 -31.32 55.86 -90.53
C SER A 399 -31.00 54.37 -90.67
N ILE A 400 -31.16 53.80 -91.87
CA ILE A 400 -30.80 52.40 -92.21
C ILE A 400 -29.48 52.42 -92.97
N LEU A 401 -28.56 51.50 -92.64
CA LEU A 401 -27.28 51.38 -93.33
C LEU A 401 -27.47 50.85 -94.77
N SER A 402 -26.71 51.41 -95.71
CA SER A 402 -26.76 51.04 -97.13
C SER A 402 -26.41 49.55 -97.33
N HIS A 403 -27.23 48.83 -98.09
CA HIS A 403 -27.05 47.41 -98.40
C HIS A 403 -27.76 47.00 -99.70
N THR A 404 -27.44 45.80 -100.20
CA THR A 404 -28.00 45.21 -101.43
C THR A 404 -28.49 43.79 -101.18
N HIS A 405 -29.40 43.28 -102.02
CA HIS A 405 -29.92 41.90 -101.95
C HIS A 405 -29.56 41.11 -103.22
N THR A 406 -29.35 39.80 -103.05
CA THR A 406 -29.25 38.85 -104.18
C THR A 406 -30.63 38.29 -104.47
N VAL A 407 -30.99 38.15 -105.75
CA VAL A 407 -32.28 37.58 -106.16
C VAL A 407 -32.05 36.36 -107.04
N THR A 408 -32.66 35.24 -106.66
CA THR A 408 -32.67 33.99 -107.41
C THR A 408 -34.05 33.73 -108.01
N VAL A 409 -34.09 33.10 -109.17
CA VAL A 409 -35.31 32.60 -109.82
C VAL A 409 -35.15 31.09 -110.01
N ASP A 410 -36.13 30.33 -109.53
CA ASP A 410 -36.02 28.87 -109.43
C ASP A 410 -36.16 28.15 -110.79
N SER A 411 -35.71 26.89 -110.83
CA SER A 411 -35.69 26.05 -112.02
C SER A 411 -37.11 25.69 -112.50
N ALA A 412 -37.38 25.88 -113.79
CA ALA A 412 -38.70 25.76 -114.43
C ALA A 412 -39.29 24.33 -114.55
N GLY A 413 -38.76 23.36 -113.80
CA GLY A 413 -39.25 21.98 -113.78
C GLY A 413 -38.70 21.07 -114.88
N ALA A 414 -38.90 19.76 -114.69
CA ALA A 414 -38.42 18.71 -115.60
C ALA A 414 -39.44 18.37 -116.70
N HIS A 415 -38.95 17.90 -117.85
CA HIS A 415 -39.75 17.42 -118.98
C HIS A 415 -39.32 16.00 -119.40
N THR A 416 -40.11 15.33 -120.25
CA THR A 416 -40.01 13.88 -120.50
C THR A 416 -39.74 13.50 -121.97
N HIS A 417 -39.29 12.27 -122.18
CA HIS A 417 -39.00 11.62 -123.48
C HIS A 417 -39.56 10.17 -123.49
N SER A 418 -39.63 9.49 -124.66
CA SER A 418 -40.31 8.17 -124.84
C SER A 418 -39.56 7.14 -125.73
N GLY A 419 -39.90 5.82 -125.63
CA GLY A 419 -39.32 4.66 -126.37
C GLY A 419 -40.08 3.30 -126.16
N ALA A 420 -39.73 2.18 -126.86
CA ALA A 420 -40.49 0.88 -126.89
C ALA A 420 -39.67 -0.44 -127.24
N THR A 421 -40.25 -1.68 -127.12
CA THR A 421 -39.61 -3.07 -127.21
C THR A 421 -40.53 -4.27 -127.66
N ASP A 422 -40.03 -5.51 -128.03
CA ASP A 422 -40.77 -6.76 -128.51
C ASP A 422 -40.24 -8.17 -127.97
N SER A 423 -40.73 -9.41 -128.34
CA SER A 423 -40.70 -10.69 -127.49
C SER A 423 -40.53 -12.16 -128.13
N GLN A 424 -39.67 -13.13 -127.61
CA GLN A 424 -39.57 -14.62 -127.96
C GLN A 424 -38.91 -15.70 -126.94
N GLY A 425 -39.35 -17.02 -126.85
CA GLY A 425 -38.67 -18.33 -126.37
C GLY A 425 -39.10 -19.21 -125.08
N ALA A 426 -39.49 -20.56 -125.10
CA ALA A 426 -39.67 -21.55 -123.89
C ALA A 426 -39.95 -23.15 -124.05
N HIS A 427 -40.63 -23.91 -123.09
CA HIS A 427 -40.56 -25.42 -122.82
C HIS A 427 -41.60 -26.16 -121.82
N ALA A 428 -41.45 -27.50 -121.45
CA ALA A 428 -42.31 -28.36 -120.50
C ALA A 428 -41.65 -29.64 -119.82
N HIS A 429 -42.35 -30.47 -118.98
CA HIS A 429 -41.81 -31.53 -118.02
C HIS A 429 -42.61 -32.89 -117.77
N THR A 430 -42.13 -33.81 -116.87
CA THR A 430 -42.45 -35.29 -116.73
C THR A 430 -42.61 -35.87 -115.27
N TYR A 431 -43.34 -37.00 -115.00
CA TYR A 431 -43.40 -37.72 -113.67
C TYR A 431 -43.82 -39.25 -113.67
N VAL A 432 -43.86 -39.94 -112.48
CA VAL A 432 -44.03 -41.43 -112.23
C VAL A 432 -44.79 -41.78 -110.91
N SER A 433 -45.51 -42.93 -110.77
CA SER A 433 -46.11 -43.43 -109.49
C SER A 433 -46.42 -44.96 -109.34
N GLY A 434 -46.50 -45.49 -108.09
CA GLY A 434 -46.91 -46.87 -107.66
C GLY A 434 -45.86 -47.65 -106.79
N SER A 435 -46.10 -48.74 -106.01
CA SER A 435 -47.31 -49.44 -105.47
C SER A 435 -46.93 -50.35 -104.22
N GLN A 436 -47.70 -51.40 -103.83
CA GLN A 436 -47.49 -52.26 -102.61
C GLN A 436 -47.25 -53.77 -102.84
N GLY A 437 -46.50 -54.46 -101.93
CA GLY A 437 -46.88 -55.80 -101.42
C GLY A 437 -45.82 -56.94 -101.29
N VAL A 438 -45.73 -57.53 -100.07
CA VAL A 438 -45.13 -58.86 -99.69
C VAL A 438 -43.60 -59.07 -99.87
N GLY A 439 -42.95 -59.84 -98.99
CA GLY A 439 -41.50 -60.09 -99.02
C GLY A 439 -41.05 -61.36 -98.28
N TYR A 440 -39.73 -61.58 -98.11
CA TYR A 440 -39.19 -62.65 -97.24
C TYR A 440 -37.71 -62.46 -96.82
N GLN A 441 -37.45 -62.89 -95.57
CA GLN A 441 -36.19 -63.32 -94.93
C GLN A 441 -35.06 -62.32 -94.62
N THR A 442 -34.67 -62.39 -93.34
CA THR A 442 -33.56 -61.71 -92.67
C THR A 442 -32.21 -62.23 -93.16
N GLY A 443 -31.36 -61.35 -93.67
CA GLY A 443 -30.02 -61.72 -94.15
C GLY A 443 -29.30 -60.63 -94.95
N GLY A 444 -29.50 -59.35 -94.61
CA GLY A 444 -28.76 -58.24 -95.25
C GLY A 444 -29.11 -57.98 -96.72
N ALA A 445 -30.42 -57.96 -97.05
CA ALA A 445 -31.02 -57.44 -98.28
C ALA A 445 -30.24 -57.65 -99.60
N SER A 446 -30.56 -58.76 -100.27
CA SER A 446 -30.29 -58.98 -101.70
C SER A 446 -31.50 -58.46 -102.54
N PRO A 447 -31.72 -58.83 -103.82
CA PRO A 447 -31.53 -57.93 -104.96
C PRO A 447 -32.84 -57.63 -105.73
N VAL A 448 -32.71 -57.32 -107.03
CA VAL A 448 -33.77 -57.28 -108.09
C VAL A 448 -34.43 -55.92 -108.36
N ARG A 449 -34.64 -55.65 -109.66
CA ARG A 449 -35.37 -54.49 -110.21
C ARG A 449 -36.85 -54.84 -110.31
N GLU A 450 -37.74 -53.91 -109.98
CA GLU A 450 -39.11 -53.92 -110.52
C GLU A 450 -39.50 -52.58 -111.16
N ASN A 451 -40.55 -52.63 -111.96
CA ASN A 451 -40.74 -51.79 -113.13
C ASN A 451 -41.72 -50.63 -112.88
N ALA A 452 -41.34 -49.39 -113.20
CA ALA A 452 -42.16 -48.18 -113.01
C ALA A 452 -42.35 -47.40 -114.32
N TYR A 453 -43.59 -46.94 -114.59
CA TYR A 453 -44.00 -46.26 -115.84
C TYR A 453 -43.87 -44.72 -115.76
N THR A 454 -43.41 -44.09 -116.85
CA THR A 454 -43.17 -42.62 -116.97
C THR A 454 -44.04 -41.99 -118.06
N SER A 455 -44.62 -40.79 -117.81
CA SER A 455 -45.42 -40.04 -118.81
C SER A 455 -45.17 -38.51 -118.76
N ALA A 456 -45.33 -37.84 -119.92
CA ALA A 456 -45.03 -36.41 -120.15
C ALA A 456 -46.25 -35.59 -120.63
N THR A 457 -46.22 -34.26 -120.46
CA THR A 457 -47.19 -33.31 -121.06
C THR A 457 -46.61 -32.57 -122.28
N SER A 458 -47.45 -31.82 -123.02
CA SER A 458 -47.06 -31.02 -124.20
C SER A 458 -46.31 -29.72 -123.87
N THR A 459 -45.61 -29.15 -124.87
CA THR A 459 -44.58 -28.09 -124.76
C THR A 459 -45.04 -26.68 -125.20
N ASP A 460 -44.68 -25.57 -124.49
CA ASP A 460 -44.98 -24.17 -124.93
C ASP A 460 -44.18 -22.99 -124.22
N GLY A 461 -44.12 -21.79 -124.86
CA GLY A 461 -44.56 -20.47 -124.27
C GLY A 461 -43.57 -19.37 -123.74
N ALA A 462 -43.42 -18.18 -124.40
CA ALA A 462 -42.07 -17.72 -124.82
C ALA A 462 -41.69 -16.16 -124.79
N HIS A 463 -40.54 -15.64 -124.22
CA HIS A 463 -40.09 -14.17 -124.30
C HIS A 463 -38.58 -13.71 -123.98
N ALA A 464 -38.03 -12.61 -124.61
CA ALA A 464 -36.78 -11.78 -124.34
C ALA A 464 -36.78 -10.38 -125.12
N HIS A 465 -35.96 -9.31 -124.81
CA HIS A 465 -36.20 -7.86 -125.24
C HIS A 465 -34.99 -6.83 -125.43
N ASN A 466 -35.14 -5.71 -126.24
CA ASN A 466 -34.20 -4.52 -126.47
C ASN A 466 -34.89 -3.09 -126.63
N LEU A 467 -34.24 -1.89 -126.45
CA LEU A 467 -34.84 -0.49 -126.35
C LEU A 467 -33.99 0.78 -126.84
N SER A 468 -34.59 1.98 -127.15
CA SER A 468 -33.94 3.33 -127.43
C SER A 468 -34.80 4.65 -127.22
N ILE A 469 -34.22 5.90 -127.02
CA ILE A 469 -34.88 7.23 -126.68
C ILE A 469 -34.16 8.54 -127.23
N ASN A 470 -34.80 9.76 -127.28
CA ASN A 470 -34.35 11.09 -127.84
C ASN A 470 -34.12 12.31 -126.82
N THR A 471 -33.78 13.56 -127.26
CA THR A 471 -33.28 14.75 -126.43
C THR A 471 -33.95 16.17 -126.70
N ALA A 472 -33.78 17.23 -125.86
CA ALA A 472 -34.43 18.60 -125.91
C ALA A 472 -33.61 19.87 -125.45
N GLY A 473 -34.19 21.11 -125.48
CA GLY A 473 -33.53 22.48 -125.36
C GLY A 473 -34.07 23.53 -124.32
N ALA A 474 -33.72 24.85 -124.39
CA ALA A 474 -33.63 25.83 -123.23
C ALA A 474 -34.41 27.22 -123.26
N HIS A 475 -34.52 27.97 -122.11
CA HIS A 475 -35.25 29.28 -121.89
C HIS A 475 -34.87 30.13 -120.59
N THR A 476 -35.58 31.24 -120.22
CA THR A 476 -35.21 32.28 -119.15
C THR A 476 -36.36 33.00 -118.34
N HIS A 477 -36.07 33.75 -117.23
CA HIS A 477 -37.02 34.45 -116.30
C HIS A 477 -36.60 35.89 -115.79
N ALA A 478 -37.47 36.62 -115.04
CA ALA A 478 -37.25 37.99 -114.48
C ALA A 478 -37.81 38.21 -113.03
N ALA A 479 -37.39 39.27 -112.29
CA ALA A 479 -37.75 39.50 -110.86
C ALA A 479 -37.79 40.98 -110.39
N THR A 480 -38.47 41.26 -109.24
CA THR A 480 -38.76 42.61 -108.66
C THR A 480 -38.75 42.60 -107.11
N ALA A 481 -38.49 43.73 -106.43
CA ALA A 481 -38.52 43.87 -104.96
C ALA A 481 -39.30 45.11 -104.45
N THR A 482 -39.82 45.07 -103.22
CA THR A 482 -40.64 46.13 -102.58
C THR A 482 -40.10 46.53 -101.19
N SER A 483 -40.59 47.64 -100.61
CA SER A 483 -40.15 48.15 -99.31
C SER A 483 -40.62 47.30 -98.12
N SER A 484 -39.72 47.01 -97.18
CA SER A 484 -40.00 46.29 -95.93
C SER A 484 -39.40 47.03 -94.72
N GLY A 485 -40.19 47.23 -93.65
CA GLY A 485 -39.76 47.95 -92.45
C GLY A 485 -40.91 48.50 -91.60
N GLY A 486 -40.58 49.10 -90.45
CA GLY A 486 -41.53 49.77 -89.54
C GLY A 486 -41.25 51.27 -89.37
N ILE A 487 -42.06 51.96 -88.56
CA ILE A 487 -42.00 53.43 -88.36
C ILE A 487 -40.66 53.91 -87.77
N TYR A 488 -39.98 53.05 -87.00
CA TYR A 488 -38.70 53.36 -86.39
C TYR A 488 -37.65 52.30 -86.71
N ASN A 489 -36.41 52.72 -87.03
CA ASN A 489 -35.28 51.82 -87.08
C ASN A 489 -34.73 51.67 -85.66
N ARG A 490 -34.96 50.51 -85.02
CA ARG A 490 -34.63 50.26 -83.62
C ARG A 490 -33.89 48.93 -83.47
N PRO A 491 -32.76 48.87 -82.75
CA PRO A 491 -32.28 47.62 -82.18
C PRO A 491 -33.25 47.14 -81.09
N ASN A 492 -33.11 45.90 -80.65
CA ASN A 492 -33.79 45.42 -79.44
C ASN A 492 -33.46 46.35 -78.26
N ASN A 493 -34.48 46.87 -77.59
CA ASN A 493 -34.32 47.90 -76.56
C ASN A 493 -35.33 47.68 -75.41
N ILE A 494 -34.98 48.22 -74.24
CA ILE A 494 -35.81 48.25 -73.03
C ILE A 494 -35.95 49.71 -72.61
N ALA A 495 -37.16 50.12 -72.22
CA ALA A 495 -37.41 51.49 -71.79
C ALA A 495 -37.01 51.68 -70.31
N PHE A 496 -36.13 52.64 -70.06
CA PHE A 496 -35.76 53.12 -68.73
C PHE A 496 -36.13 54.60 -68.60
N VAL A 497 -36.36 55.08 -67.38
CA VAL A 497 -36.47 56.51 -67.11
C VAL A 497 -35.07 57.09 -66.98
N ALA A 498 -34.72 58.03 -67.87
CA ALA A 498 -33.47 58.77 -67.76
C ALA A 498 -33.57 59.79 -66.62
N ARG A 499 -32.65 59.70 -65.66
CA ARG A 499 -32.56 60.60 -64.50
C ARG A 499 -31.15 61.11 -64.31
N MET A 500 -31.00 62.16 -63.50
CA MET A 500 -29.71 62.78 -63.22
C MET A 500 -29.66 63.21 -61.75
N HIS A 501 -28.50 63.09 -61.10
CA HIS A 501 -28.33 63.49 -59.71
C HIS A 501 -28.13 65.02 -59.63
N LYS A 502 -28.78 65.69 -58.67
CA LYS A 502 -28.93 67.15 -58.59
C LYS A 502 -28.10 67.84 -57.49
#